data_AF-A0A151YW33-F1
#
_entry.id   AF-A0A151YW33-F1
#
_cell.length_a   1.000
_cell.length_b   1.000
_cell.length_c   1.000
_cell.angle_alpha   90.00
_cell.angle_beta   90.00
_cell.angle_gamma   90.00
#
_symmetry.space_group_name_H-M   'P 1'
#
loop_
_entity.id
_entity.type
_entity.pdbx_description
1 polymer ?
#
loop_
_entity_poly.entity_id
_entity_poly.type
_entity_poly.pdbx_seq_one_letter_code
_entity_poly.pdbx_strand_id
1 'polypeptide(L)' 'MSERHRIRRLQEEMEHLRKELYQLVNGEPERLMDARVLPLSEQLDVLILEMQRIRLEHR' A
#
# COMPACT_ATOMS: atom_id res chain seq x y z
N MET A 1 -0.69 -20.14 7.82
CA MET A 1 -1.16 -19.70 6.48
C MET A 1 -0.06 -19.96 5.47
N SER A 2 -0.38 -20.33 4.23
CA SER A 2 0.64 -20.44 3.17
C SER A 2 1.19 -19.07 2.81
N GLU A 3 2.49 -18.98 2.56
CA GLU A 3 3.18 -17.76 2.10
C GLU A 3 2.56 -17.15 0.83
N ARG A 4 2.14 -17.99 -0.13
CA ARG A 4 1.40 -17.54 -1.31
C ARG A 4 0.12 -16.81 -0.95
N HIS A 5 -0.57 -17.26 0.10
CA HIS A 5 -1.77 -16.59 0.59
C HIS A 5 -1.44 -15.26 1.28
N ARG A 6 -0.33 -15.18 2.02
CA ARG A 6 0.15 -13.92 2.62
C ARG A 6 0.53 -12.90 1.55
N ILE A 7 1.30 -13.30 0.54
CA ILE A 7 1.68 -12.44 -0.60
C ILE A 7 0.43 -11.93 -1.32
N ARG A 8 -0.53 -12.81 -1.60
CA ARG A 8 -1.77 -12.42 -2.27
C ARG A 8 -2.55 -11.38 -1.48
N ARG A 9 -2.70 -11.54 -0.16
CA ARG A 9 -3.37 -10.54 0.67
C ARG A 9 -2.66 -9.20 0.64
N LEU A 10 -1.34 -9.20 0.81
CA LEU A 10 -0.56 -7.96 0.74
C LEU A 10 -0.75 -7.25 -0.60
N GLN A 11 -0.78 -7.98 -1.71
CA GLN A 11 -1.06 -7.41 -3.03
C GLN A 11 -2.46 -6.82 -3.14
N GLU A 12 -3.48 -7.54 -2.64
CA GLU A 12 -4.87 -7.06 -2.65
C GLU A 12 -5.03 -5.79 -1.81
N GLU A 13 -4.41 -5.74 -0.64
CA GLU A 13 -4.47 -4.60 0.29
C GLU A 13 -3.69 -3.39 -0.23
N MET A 14 -2.49 -3.60 -0.79
CA MET A 14 -1.72 -2.55 -1.47
C MET A 14 -2.49 -1.95 -2.65
N GLU A 15 -3.17 -2.79 -3.45
CA GLU A 15 -3.98 -2.31 -4.58
C GLU A 15 -5.21 -1.53 -4.12
N HIS A 16 -5.81 -1.92 -3.00
CA HIS A 16 -6.92 -1.19 -2.39
C HIS A 16 -6.48 0.21 -1.96
N LEU A 17 -5.41 0.31 -1.16
CA LEU A 17 -4.87 1.60 -0.70
C LEU A 17 -4.40 2.48 -1.87
N ARG A 18 -3.78 1.88 -2.90
CA ARG A 18 -3.38 2.61 -4.12
C ARG A 18 -4.58 3.25 -4.81
N LYS A 19 -5.69 2.53 -4.95
CA LYS A 19 -6.92 3.07 -5.55
C LYS A 19 -7.52 4.18 -4.70
N GLU A 20 -7.56 3.99 -3.38
CA GLU A 20 -8.10 4.98 -2.46
C GLU A 20 -7.29 6.27 -2.49
N LEU A 21 -5.95 6.18 -2.41
CA LEU A 21 -5.04 7.32 -2.56
C LEU A 21 -5.22 8.01 -3.92
N TYR A 22 -5.32 7.24 -5.01
CA TYR A 22 -5.53 7.79 -6.34
C TYR A 22 -6.86 8.55 -6.45
N GLN A 23 -7.94 8.02 -5.88
CA GLN A 23 -9.25 8.69 -5.86
C GLN A 23 -9.26 9.92 -4.93
N LEU A 24 -8.52 9.84 -3.82
CA LEU A 24 -8.44 10.90 -2.83
C LEU A 24 -7.65 12.10 -3.33
N VAL A 25 -6.55 11.86 -4.06
CA VAL A 25 -5.73 12.92 -4.67
C VAL A 25 -6.29 13.33 -6.03
N ASN A 26 -6.85 12.38 -6.80
CA ASN A 26 -7.44 12.59 -8.13
C ASN A 26 -6.52 13.32 -9.13
N GLY A 27 -5.20 13.19 -8.96
CA GLY A 27 -4.21 13.90 -9.78
C GLY A 27 -4.10 15.40 -9.51
N GLU A 28 -4.78 15.92 -8.48
CA GLU A 28 -4.75 17.32 -8.07
C GLU A 28 -3.73 17.49 -6.93
N PRO A 29 -2.60 18.18 -7.15
CA PRO A 29 -1.54 18.31 -6.14
C PRO A 29 -2.00 18.97 -4.84
N GLU A 30 -2.98 19.90 -4.87
CA GLU A 30 -3.47 20.53 -3.64
C GLU A 30 -4.14 19.51 -2.70
N ARG A 31 -4.71 18.44 -3.26
CA ARG A 31 -5.38 17.37 -2.49
C ARG A 31 -4.40 16.47 -1.74
N LEU A 32 -3.10 16.57 -2.00
CA LEU A 32 -2.07 15.90 -1.18
C LEU A 32 -2.08 16.39 0.27
N MET A 33 -2.61 17.59 0.52
CA MET A 33 -2.74 18.16 1.87
C MET A 33 -4.00 17.68 2.59
N ASP A 34 -4.86 16.86 1.96
CA ASP A 34 -6.01 16.24 2.64
C ASP A 34 -5.49 15.37 3.79
N ALA A 35 -6.03 15.59 4.99
CA ALA A 35 -5.60 14.94 6.22
C ALA A 35 -5.67 13.40 6.17
N ARG A 36 -6.41 12.83 5.21
CA ARG A 36 -6.54 11.38 5.00
C ARG A 36 -5.41 10.80 4.14
N VAL A 37 -4.70 11.61 3.35
CA VAL A 37 -3.66 11.13 2.42
C VAL A 37 -2.46 10.57 3.18
N LEU A 38 -1.99 11.27 4.20
CA LEU A 38 -0.79 10.85 4.94
C LEU A 38 -1.00 9.50 5.65
N PRO A 39 -2.08 9.28 6.44
CA PRO A 39 -2.31 7.98 7.08
C PRO A 39 -2.43 6.82 6.09
N LEU A 40 -3.04 7.02 4.92
CA LEU A 40 -3.17 5.99 3.89
C LEU A 40 -1.82 5.69 3.22
N SER A 41 -1.00 6.72 3.01
CA SER A 41 0.36 6.57 2.46
C SER A 41 1.26 5.79 3.42
N GLU A 42 1.20 6.10 4.73
CA GLU A 42 1.96 5.38 5.75
C GLU A 42 1.56 3.90 5.84
N GLN A 43 0.26 3.59 5.72
CA GLN A 43 -0.22 2.21 5.66
C GLN A 43 0.33 1.47 4.43
N LEU A 44 0.33 2.13 3.26
CA LEU A 44 0.88 1.55 2.04
C LEU A 44 2.38 1.28 2.17
N ASP A 45 3.13 2.19 2.78
CA ASP A 45 4.57 2.04 3.02
C ASP A 45 4.88 0.81 3.90
N VAL A 46 4.09 0.58 4.95
CA VAL A 46 4.22 -0.61 5.80
C VAL A 46 4.06 -1.90 4.99
N LEU A 47 3.04 -1.97 4.12
CA LEU A 47 2.80 -3.14 3.27
C LEU A 47 3.92 -3.36 2.24
N ILE A 48 4.46 -2.28 1.68
CA ILE A 48 5.61 -2.33 0.76
C ILE A 48 6.82 -2.93 1.48
N LEU A 49 7.11 -2.48 2.70
CA LEU A 49 8.22 -2.99 3.49
C LEU A 49 8.03 -4.47 3.84
N GLU A 50 6.82 -4.90 4.17
CA GLU A 50 6.51 -6.30 4.42
C GLU A 50 6.71 -7.16 3.16
N MET A 51 6.25 -6.70 1.99
CA MET A 51 6.46 -7.38 0.72
C MET A 51 7.94 -7.48 0.36
N GLN A 52 8.72 -6.42 0.58
CA GLN A 52 10.16 -6.41 0.35
C GLN A 52 10.87 -7.42 1.26
N ARG A 53 10.49 -7.47 2.54
CA ARG A 53 11.03 -8.45 3.48
C ARG A 53 10.81 -9.88 3.00
N ILE A 54 9.58 -10.22 2.60
CA ILE A 54 9.26 -11.55 2.05
C ILE A 54 10.15 -11.82 0.82
N ARG A 55 10.26 -10.88 -0.12
CA ARG A 55 11.10 -11.06 -1.32
C ARG A 55 12.58 -11.30 -1.00
N LEU A 56 13.12 -10.68 0.05
CA LEU A 56 14.51 -10.82 0.46
C LEU A 56 14.76 -12.12 1.22
N GLU A 57 13.80 -12.62 1.99
CA GLU A 57 13.86 -13.91 2.70
C GLU A 57 13.88 -15.12 1.73
N HIS A 58 13.54 -14.92 0.45
CA HIS A 58 13.50 -15.96 -0.59
C HIS A 58 14.53 -15.77 -1.73
N ARG A 59 15.55 -14.94 -1.53
CA ARG A 59 16.72 -14.85 -2.40
C ARG A 59 17.82 -15.83 -1.97
#